data_AF-V7PAM4-F1
#
_entry.id   AF-V7PAM4-F1
#
_cell.length_a   1.000
_cell.length_b   1.000
_cell.length_c   1.000
_cell.angle_alpha   90.00
_cell.angle_beta   90.00
_cell.angle_gamma   90.00
#
_symmetry.space_group_name_H-M   'P 1'
#
loop_
_entity.id
_entity.type
_entity.pdbx_description
1 polymer ?
#
loop_
_entity_poly.entity_id
_entity_poly.type
_entity_poly.pdbx_seq_one_letter_code
_entity_poly.pdbx_strand_id
1 'polypeptide(L)'
;MASNVCDIISVADKYVVDDPNSLGEYNSTYLLNIAFSGNDCSSDDQKLSSVFIALLTLLNNNNNENLEGDKLVEYAILWLSYKLNQKKENEMTKLNDFYTNNVVNNCYYQKINAGSDNKINKNVIQKKIESMDIDIKDISNFYDAFKSLCNIQNISILIKFNVIFCSNSYK
;
A
#
# COMPACT_ATOMS: atom_id res chain seq x y z
N MET A 1 -12.38 -9.55 -7.92
CA MET A 1 -10.98 -9.39 -8.38
C MET A 1 -10.35 -8.09 -7.89
N ALA A 2 -11.07 -6.96 -7.85
CA ALA A 2 -10.55 -5.72 -7.24
C ALA A 2 -10.79 -5.58 -5.71
N SER A 3 -11.57 -6.48 -5.08
CA SER A 3 -11.82 -6.44 -3.62
C SER A 3 -10.53 -6.56 -2.80
N ASN A 4 -9.62 -7.45 -3.19
CA ASN A 4 -8.46 -7.80 -2.37
C ASN A 4 -7.42 -6.66 -2.26
N VAL A 5 -7.26 -5.85 -3.32
CA VAL A 5 -6.35 -4.68 -3.31
C VAL A 5 -6.94 -3.56 -2.44
N CYS A 6 -8.23 -3.27 -2.63
CA CYS A 6 -8.95 -2.26 -1.87
C CYS A 6 -9.00 -2.59 -0.37
N ASP A 7 -9.16 -3.87 -0.01
CA ASP A 7 -9.14 -4.32 1.38
C ASP A 7 -7.78 -4.11 2.04
N ILE A 8 -6.68 -4.47 1.35
CA ILE A 8 -5.32 -4.23 1.87
C ILE A 8 -5.05 -2.74 2.04
N ILE A 9 -5.42 -1.91 1.06
CA ILE A 9 -5.20 -0.46 1.12
C ILE A 9 -6.04 0.17 2.24
N SER A 10 -7.27 -0.30 2.45
CA SER A 10 -8.12 0.13 3.57
C SER A 10 -7.47 -0.19 4.93
N VAL A 11 -6.86 -1.37 5.06
CA VAL A 11 -6.06 -1.73 6.24
C VAL A 11 -4.88 -0.76 6.38
N ALA A 12 -4.10 -0.53 5.33
CA ALA A 12 -2.98 0.42 5.37
C ALA A 12 -3.41 1.83 5.79
N ASP A 13 -4.51 2.35 5.24
CA ASP A 13 -5.08 3.65 5.61
C ASP A 13 -5.50 3.73 7.08
N LYS A 14 -6.06 2.65 7.64
CA LYS A 14 -6.55 2.61 9.03
C LYS A 14 -5.40 2.63 10.04
N TYR A 15 -4.32 1.92 9.76
CA TYR A 15 -3.21 1.73 10.71
C TYR A 15 -2.07 2.74 10.52
N VAL A 16 -2.11 3.52 9.43
CA VAL A 16 -1.26 4.68 9.18
C VAL A 16 -2.10 5.95 9.40
N VAL A 17 -2.31 6.31 10.67
CA VAL A 17 -3.10 7.48 11.05
C VAL A 17 -2.27 8.75 10.81
N ASP A 18 -2.86 9.69 10.08
CA ASP A 18 -2.28 11.01 9.84
C ASP A 18 -2.72 11.92 10.99
N ASP A 19 -1.97 11.94 12.10
CA ASP A 19 -2.18 12.97 13.12
C ASP A 19 -1.33 14.20 12.79
N PRO A 20 -1.93 15.33 12.39
CA PRO A 20 -1.19 16.57 12.16
C PRO A 20 -0.58 17.16 13.43
N ASN A 21 -1.00 16.71 14.62
CA ASN A 21 -0.52 17.17 15.93
C ASN A 21 0.32 16.12 16.69
N SER A 22 0.37 14.86 16.23
CA SER A 22 1.31 13.84 16.72
C SER A 22 2.16 13.30 15.58
N LEU A 23 3.26 14.00 15.33
CA LEU A 23 4.40 13.44 14.61
C LEU A 23 4.96 12.26 15.43
N GLY A 24 4.48 11.03 15.21
CA GLY A 24 5.22 9.87 15.71
C GLY A 24 4.51 8.54 15.91
N GLU A 25 3.20 8.45 16.11
CA GLU A 25 2.57 7.16 16.46
C GLU A 25 1.75 6.57 15.32
N TYR A 26 2.43 6.14 14.26
CA TYR A 26 1.85 5.13 13.39
C TYR A 26 1.69 3.84 14.20
N ASN A 27 0.48 3.31 14.32
CA ASN A 27 0.28 1.93 14.77
C ASN A 27 0.61 0.95 13.61
N SER A 28 1.74 1.22 12.94
CA SER A 28 2.31 0.41 11.86
C SER A 28 2.72 -0.97 12.36
N THR A 29 2.90 -1.13 13.67
CA THR A 29 3.19 -2.41 14.33
C THR A 29 2.24 -3.50 13.90
N TYR A 30 0.94 -3.20 13.80
CA TYR A 30 -0.04 -4.21 13.36
C TYR A 30 0.20 -4.66 11.91
N LEU A 31 0.34 -3.71 10.98
CA LEU A 31 0.56 -4.01 9.57
C LEU A 31 1.90 -4.75 9.35
N LEU A 32 2.95 -4.31 10.04
CA LEU A 32 4.28 -4.94 9.99
C LEU A 32 4.24 -6.37 10.53
N ASN A 33 3.51 -6.63 11.61
CA ASN A 33 3.35 -7.97 12.16
C ASN A 33 2.54 -8.90 11.26
N ILE A 34 1.58 -8.38 10.47
CA ILE A 34 0.90 -9.19 9.45
C ILE A 34 1.85 -9.53 8.31
N ALA A 35 2.66 -8.57 7.87
CA ALA A 35 3.57 -8.75 6.74
C ALA A 35 4.78 -9.63 7.08
N PHE A 36 5.30 -9.56 8.31
CA PHE A 36 6.57 -10.18 8.71
C PHE A 36 6.48 -10.90 10.05
N SER A 37 7.01 -12.12 10.12
CA SER A 37 7.19 -12.86 11.38
C SER A 37 8.44 -12.34 12.12
N GLY A 38 8.24 -11.49 13.13
CA GLY A 38 9.32 -10.95 13.97
C GLY A 38 9.68 -9.49 13.69
N ASN A 39 10.05 -8.78 14.74
CA ASN A 39 10.35 -7.35 14.70
C ASN A 39 11.87 -7.14 14.80
N ASP A 40 12.57 -7.30 13.67
CA ASP A 40 14.04 -7.25 13.62
C ASP A 40 14.57 -5.80 13.46
N CYS A 41 13.69 -4.81 13.51
CA CYS A 41 14.00 -3.42 13.20
C CYS A 41 13.61 -2.49 14.35
N SER A 42 14.58 -1.78 14.92
CA SER A 42 14.34 -0.72 15.91
C SER A 42 13.81 0.56 15.23
N SER A 43 12.64 1.04 15.67
CA SER A 43 11.94 2.24 15.19
C SER A 43 12.63 3.53 15.70
N ASP A 44 12.81 4.59 14.92
CA ASP A 44 11.72 5.54 14.64
C ASP A 44 11.75 6.22 13.25
N ASP A 45 12.86 6.22 12.52
CA ASP A 45 13.03 7.03 11.30
C ASP A 45 12.47 6.37 10.02
N GLN A 46 12.10 5.09 10.07
CA GLN A 46 11.75 4.30 8.90
C GLN A 46 10.26 3.97 8.78
N LYS A 47 9.38 4.59 9.58
CA LYS A 47 7.97 4.15 9.72
C LYS A 47 7.21 4.10 8.38
N LEU A 48 7.29 5.13 7.54
CA LEU A 48 6.57 5.14 6.26
C LEU A 48 7.17 4.17 5.22
N SER A 49 8.50 4.09 5.13
CA SER A 49 9.14 3.14 4.20
C SER A 49 8.92 1.68 4.64
N SER A 50 8.93 1.38 5.93
CA SER A 50 8.60 0.05 6.46
C SER A 50 7.18 -0.35 6.13
N VAL A 51 6.21 0.57 6.30
CA VAL A 51 4.82 0.32 5.94
C VAL A 51 4.64 0.14 4.44
N PHE A 52 5.33 0.93 3.61
CA PHE A 52 5.31 0.75 2.16
C PHE A 52 5.81 -0.65 1.76
N ILE A 53 6.90 -1.13 2.37
CA ILE A 53 7.42 -2.47 2.13
C ILE A 53 6.43 -3.54 2.59
N ALA A 54 5.82 -3.38 3.76
CA ALA A 54 4.77 -4.29 4.22
C ALA A 54 3.55 -4.31 3.29
N LEU A 55 3.11 -3.16 2.79
CA LEU A 55 2.02 -3.07 1.80
C LEU A 55 2.35 -3.87 0.54
N LEU A 56 3.56 -3.72 0.00
CA LEU A 56 4.04 -4.50 -1.15
C LEU A 56 4.01 -6.01 -0.85
N THR A 57 4.48 -6.43 0.33
CA THR A 57 4.45 -7.83 0.75
C THR A 57 3.02 -8.38 0.83
N LEU A 58 2.09 -7.63 1.43
CA LEU A 58 0.69 -8.04 1.55
C LEU A 58 0.02 -8.14 0.18
N LEU A 59 0.26 -7.19 -0.72
CA LEU A 59 -0.26 -7.21 -2.09
C LEU A 59 0.27 -8.39 -2.90
N ASN A 60 1.54 -8.72 -2.74
CA ASN A 60 2.15 -9.88 -3.38
C ASN A 60 1.56 -11.20 -2.86
N ASN A 61 1.31 -11.29 -1.55
CA ASN A 61 0.85 -12.53 -0.91
C ASN A 61 -0.66 -12.78 -1.05
N ASN A 62 -1.48 -11.77 -1.35
CA ASN A 62 -2.94 -11.89 -1.35
C ASN A 62 -3.53 -12.52 -2.62
N ASN A 63 -2.97 -13.65 -3.10
CA ASN A 63 -3.47 -14.46 -4.21
C ASN A 63 -4.16 -13.63 -5.31
N ASN A 64 -3.52 -12.53 -5.71
CA ASN A 64 -4.03 -11.64 -6.74
C ASN A 64 -3.76 -12.31 -8.08
N GLU A 65 -4.37 -13.48 -8.30
CA GLU A 65 -4.04 -14.44 -9.37
C GLU A 65 -4.08 -13.76 -10.74
N ASN A 66 -4.99 -12.80 -10.91
CA ASN A 66 -5.23 -12.09 -12.17
C ASN A 66 -4.48 -10.76 -12.32
N LEU A 67 -3.75 -10.30 -11.30
CA LEU A 67 -2.94 -9.08 -11.38
C LEU A 67 -1.46 -9.43 -11.49
N GLU A 68 -0.80 -8.74 -12.41
CA GLU A 68 0.66 -8.74 -12.55
C GLU A 68 1.30 -7.90 -11.45
N GLY A 69 2.53 -8.23 -11.07
CA GLY A 69 3.26 -7.52 -10.02
C GLY A 69 3.43 -6.04 -10.30
N ASP A 70 3.66 -5.69 -11.56
CA ASP A 70 3.71 -4.33 -12.06
C ASP A 70 2.51 -3.48 -11.61
N LYS A 71 1.29 -3.99 -11.77
CA LYS A 71 0.05 -3.28 -11.38
C LYS A 71 -0.10 -3.17 -9.86
N LEU A 72 0.33 -4.20 -9.12
CA LEU A 72 0.29 -4.18 -7.66
C LEU A 72 1.26 -3.12 -7.10
N VAL A 73 2.43 -2.97 -7.72
CA VAL A 73 3.38 -1.91 -7.39
C VAL A 73 2.79 -0.53 -7.69
N GLU A 74 2.09 -0.34 -8.80
CA GLU A 74 1.43 0.94 -9.13
C GLU A 74 0.42 1.36 -8.06
N TYR A 75 -0.39 0.43 -7.54
CA TYR A 75 -1.31 0.73 -6.44
C TYR A 75 -0.58 1.11 -5.15
N ALA A 76 0.52 0.43 -4.83
CA ALA A 76 1.33 0.77 -3.65
C ALA A 76 1.98 2.15 -3.80
N ILE A 77 2.47 2.50 -5.00
CA ILE A 77 3.05 3.81 -5.31
C ILE A 77 1.99 4.91 -5.19
N LEU A 78 0.78 4.67 -5.69
CA LEU A 78 -0.33 5.62 -5.60
C LEU A 78 -0.65 5.94 -4.13
N TRP A 79 -0.72 4.90 -3.29
CA TRP A 79 -0.91 5.05 -1.84
C TRP A 79 0.25 5.82 -1.17
N LEU A 80 1.51 5.46 -1.49
CA LEU A 80 2.68 6.11 -0.93
C LEU A 80 2.73 7.60 -1.30
N SER A 81 2.43 7.93 -2.56
CA SER A 81 2.44 9.32 -3.05
C SER A 81 1.40 10.16 -2.32
N TYR A 82 0.21 9.61 -2.07
CA TYR A 82 -0.80 10.26 -1.23
C TYR A 82 -0.30 10.55 0.18
N LYS A 83 0.30 9.55 0.84
CA LYS A 83 0.84 9.71 2.20
C LYS A 83 2.00 10.70 2.27
N LEU A 84 2.85 10.75 1.25
CA LEU A 84 3.94 11.74 1.18
C LEU A 84 3.39 13.17 0.97
N ASN A 85 2.37 13.34 0.13
CA ASN A 85 1.74 14.64 -0.13
C ASN A 85 0.99 15.22 1.10
N GLN A 86 0.55 14.38 2.03
CA GLN A 86 -0.09 14.83 3.27
C GLN A 86 0.89 15.39 4.31
N LYS A 87 2.18 15.05 4.23
CA LYS A 87 3.20 15.56 5.17
C LYS A 87 3.62 16.99 4.79
N LYS A 88 3.16 17.96 5.57
CA LYS A 88 3.42 19.41 5.34
C LYS A 88 4.90 19.81 5.30
N GLU A 89 5.79 19.02 5.90
CA GLU A 89 7.23 19.31 6.00
C GLU A 89 8.09 18.60 4.95
N ASN A 90 7.52 17.78 4.08
CA ASN A 90 8.31 17.06 3.08
C ASN A 90 8.65 17.99 1.90
N GLU A 91 9.90 18.42 1.82
CA GLU A 91 10.50 19.09 0.63
C GLU A 91 10.62 18.15 -0.59
N MET A 92 10.34 16.87 -0.39
CA MET A 92 10.53 15.83 -1.39
C MET A 92 9.39 15.85 -2.42
N THR A 93 9.70 16.36 -3.60
CA THR A 93 8.75 16.46 -4.73
C THR A 93 8.70 15.17 -5.57
N LYS A 94 9.79 14.39 -5.55
CA LYS A 94 9.96 13.19 -6.38
C LYS A 94 9.89 11.90 -5.58
N LEU A 95 9.08 10.97 -6.08
CA LEU A 95 8.93 9.63 -5.51
C LEU A 95 10.25 8.84 -5.50
N ASN A 96 11.06 9.01 -6.55
CA ASN A 96 12.33 8.31 -6.69
C ASN A 96 13.33 8.66 -5.58
N ASP A 97 13.33 9.92 -5.14
CA ASP A 97 14.22 10.37 -4.07
C ASP A 97 13.80 9.74 -2.74
N PHE A 98 12.49 9.61 -2.49
CA PHE A 98 11.98 8.92 -1.30
C PHE A 98 12.40 7.46 -1.31
N TYR A 99 12.22 6.79 -2.44
CA TYR A 99 12.55 5.39 -2.60
C TYR A 99 14.03 5.11 -2.34
N THR A 100 14.91 5.85 -3.01
CA THR A 100 16.36 5.66 -2.92
C THR A 100 16.88 5.93 -1.51
N ASN A 101 16.38 6.99 -0.87
CA ASN A 101 16.90 7.41 0.43
C ASN A 101 16.29 6.61 1.60
N ASN A 102 15.01 6.24 1.52
CA ASN A 102 14.27 5.70 2.67
C ASN A 102 13.84 4.25 2.51
N VAL A 103 13.55 3.78 1.30
CA VAL A 103 13.07 2.42 1.05
C VAL A 103 14.22 1.45 0.84
N VAL A 104 15.21 1.82 0.02
CA VAL A 104 16.40 0.97 -0.23
C VAL A 104 17.23 0.75 1.03
N ASN A 105 17.33 1.78 1.89
CA ASN A 105 18.06 1.73 3.16
C ASN A 105 17.22 1.16 4.32
N ASN A 106 15.98 0.75 4.06
CA ASN A 106 15.11 0.19 5.08
C ASN A 106 15.55 -1.23 5.46
N CYS A 107 15.53 -1.55 6.75
CA CYS A 107 15.90 -2.88 7.23
C CYS A 107 15.02 -4.02 6.63
N TYR A 108 13.74 -3.75 6.35
CA TYR A 108 12.81 -4.69 5.71
C TYR A 108 13.04 -4.81 4.21
N TYR A 109 13.88 -3.98 3.59
CA TYR A 109 14.17 -4.05 2.15
C TYR A 109 14.69 -5.42 1.73
N GLN A 110 15.44 -6.11 2.60
CA GLN A 110 15.90 -7.48 2.34
C GLN A 110 14.77 -8.52 2.32
N LYS A 111 13.62 -8.23 2.94
CA LYS A 111 12.44 -9.11 2.92
C LYS A 111 11.70 -9.03 1.57
N ILE A 112 11.97 -8.01 0.75
CA ILE A 112 11.55 -7.96 -0.65
C ILE A 112 12.38 -9.01 -1.42
N ASN A 113 11.71 -9.99 -2.05
CA ASN A 113 12.29 -11.12 -2.81
C ASN A 113 12.66 -12.38 -2.00
N ALA A 114 12.10 -12.62 -0.82
CA ALA A 114 12.40 -13.85 -0.06
C ALA A 114 11.96 -15.17 -0.74
N GLY A 115 11.42 -15.15 -1.97
CA GLY A 115 11.05 -16.34 -2.77
C GLY A 115 11.19 -16.10 -4.28
N SER A 116 11.44 -17.17 -5.04
CA SER A 116 11.67 -17.15 -6.50
C SER A 116 10.42 -16.84 -7.34
N ASP A 117 9.22 -17.00 -6.77
CA ASP A 117 7.95 -16.93 -7.49
C ASP A 117 7.15 -15.64 -7.18
N ASN A 118 7.82 -14.63 -6.63
CA ASN A 118 7.17 -13.38 -6.27
C ASN A 118 6.91 -12.50 -7.50
N LYS A 119 5.64 -12.13 -7.69
CA LYS A 119 5.20 -11.19 -8.74
C LYS A 119 5.84 -9.81 -8.53
N ILE A 120 5.99 -9.39 -7.27
CA ILE A 120 6.65 -8.14 -6.89
C ILE A 120 8.08 -8.44 -6.45
N ASN A 121 9.04 -7.80 -7.12
CA ASN A 121 10.43 -7.85 -6.71
C ASN A 121 11.11 -6.48 -6.77
N LYS A 122 12.30 -6.36 -6.16
CA LYS A 122 13.09 -5.11 -6.13
C LYS A 122 13.25 -4.45 -7.51
N ASN A 123 13.51 -5.25 -8.56
CA ASN A 123 13.68 -4.73 -9.92
C ASN A 123 12.37 -4.19 -10.49
N VAL A 124 11.25 -4.88 -10.25
CA VAL A 124 9.91 -4.43 -10.65
C VAL A 124 9.56 -3.11 -9.95
N ILE A 125 9.81 -3.02 -8.65
CA ILE A 125 9.56 -1.81 -7.86
C ILE A 125 10.39 -0.64 -8.38
N GLN A 126 11.70 -0.83 -8.50
CA GLN A 126 12.62 0.19 -9.00
C GLN A 126 12.21 0.68 -10.39
N LYS A 127 11.96 -0.25 -11.32
CA LYS A 127 11.55 0.10 -12.68
C LYS A 127 10.26 0.92 -12.72
N LYS A 128 9.29 0.60 -11.87
CA LYS A 128 8.03 1.35 -11.80
C LYS A 128 8.23 2.75 -11.23
N ILE A 129 9.01 2.88 -10.17
CA ILE A 129 9.31 4.18 -9.55
C ILE A 129 10.10 5.07 -10.51
N GLU A 130 11.11 4.54 -11.20
CA GLU A 130 11.88 5.27 -12.22
C GLU A 130 11.01 5.65 -13.43
N SER A 131 10.03 4.82 -13.79
CA SER A 131 9.09 5.14 -14.88
C SER A 131 8.05 6.19 -14.52
N MET A 132 7.82 6.43 -13.22
CA MET A 132 6.89 7.44 -12.71
C MET A 132 7.64 8.74 -12.38
N ASP A 133 8.23 9.36 -13.40
CA ASP A 133 8.82 10.72 -13.32
C ASP A 133 7.72 11.79 -13.38
N ILE A 134 6.76 11.68 -12.44
CA ILE A 134 5.65 12.61 -12.24
C ILE A 134 5.75 13.10 -10.79
N ASP A 135 5.41 14.36 -10.55
CA ASP A 135 5.42 14.91 -9.20
C ASP A 135 4.48 14.12 -8.27
N ILE A 136 4.94 13.89 -7.03
CA ILE A 136 4.18 13.17 -6.00
C ILE A 136 2.77 13.76 -5.84
N LYS A 137 2.65 15.08 -5.93
CA LYS A 137 1.37 15.80 -5.84
C LYS A 137 0.41 15.38 -6.94
N ASP A 138 0.88 15.24 -8.17
CA ASP A 138 0.03 14.85 -9.30
C ASP A 138 -0.42 13.40 -9.17
N ILE A 139 0.47 12.50 -8.76
CA ILE A 139 0.12 11.10 -8.47
C ILE A 139 -0.91 11.06 -7.33
N SER A 140 -0.70 11.84 -6.27
CA SER A 140 -1.58 11.86 -5.09
C SER A 140 -3.01 12.29 -5.42
N ASN A 141 -3.21 13.16 -6.41
CA ASN A 141 -4.54 13.62 -6.82
C ASN A 141 -5.43 12.47 -7.36
N PHE A 142 -4.82 11.39 -7.85
CA PHE A 142 -5.56 10.22 -8.30
C PHE A 142 -5.99 9.29 -7.15
N TYR A 143 -5.42 9.44 -5.96
CA TYR A 143 -5.71 8.55 -4.83
C TYR A 143 -7.15 8.71 -4.33
N ASP A 144 -7.70 9.93 -4.29
CA ASP A 144 -9.08 10.16 -3.86
C ASP A 144 -10.10 9.50 -4.80
N ALA A 145 -9.84 9.55 -6.10
CA ALA A 145 -10.64 8.86 -7.11
C ALA A 145 -10.53 7.34 -6.96
N PHE A 146 -9.32 6.82 -6.75
CA PHE A 146 -9.08 5.40 -6.49
C PHE A 146 -9.78 4.92 -5.21
N LYS A 147 -9.70 5.69 -4.12
CA LYS A 147 -10.38 5.39 -2.85
C LYS A 147 -11.90 5.38 -3.01
N SER A 148 -12.44 6.34 -3.76
CA SER A 148 -13.87 6.38 -4.10
C SER A 148 -14.28 5.13 -4.88
N LEU A 149 -13.46 4.68 -5.83
CA LEU A 149 -13.70 3.44 -6.57
C LEU A 149 -13.71 2.21 -5.66
N CYS A 150 -12.76 2.09 -4.72
CA CYS A 150 -12.74 1.01 -3.73
C CYS A 150 -14.01 0.98 -2.87
N ASN A 151 -14.49 2.15 -2.43
CA ASN A 151 -15.73 2.25 -1.65
C ASN A 151 -16.95 1.76 -2.43
N ILE A 152 -17.07 2.14 -3.71
CA ILE A 152 -18.18 1.71 -4.57
C ILE A 152 -18.17 0.20 -4.77
N GLN A 153 -17.00 -0.40 -4.97
CA GLN A 153 -16.88 -1.85 -5.14
C GLN A 153 -17.34 -2.61 -3.89
N ASN A 154 -16.97 -2.13 -2.70
CA ASN A 154 -17.40 -2.71 -1.43
C ASN A 154 -18.93 -2.65 -1.27
N ILE A 155 -19.55 -1.52 -1.60
CA ILE A 155 -21.02 -1.35 -1.61
C ILE A 155 -21.68 -2.30 -2.62
N SER A 156 -21.14 -2.42 -3.83
CA SER A 156 -21.69 -3.30 -4.87
C SER A 156 -21.66 -4.78 -4.46
N ILE A 157 -20.61 -5.23 -3.76
CA ILE A 157 -20.50 -6.58 -3.20
C ILE A 157 -21.58 -6.79 -2.12
N LEU A 158 -21.75 -5.83 -1.20
CA LEU A 158 -22.78 -5.87 -0.16
C LEU A 158 -24.19 -5.99 -0.75
N ILE A 159 -24.50 -5.20 -1.78
CA ILE A 159 -25.80 -5.27 -2.47
C ILE A 159 -26.00 -6.65 -3.12
N LYS A 160 -25.01 -7.16 -3.85
CA LYS A 160 -25.09 -8.50 -4.46
C LYS A 160 -25.31 -9.59 -3.39
N PHE A 161 -24.59 -9.52 -2.27
CA PHE A 161 -24.74 -10.47 -1.18
C PHE A 161 -26.15 -10.42 -0.58
N ASN A 162 -26.68 -9.23 -0.28
CA ASN A 162 -28.03 -9.07 0.25
C ASN A 162 -29.11 -9.54 -0.73
N VAL A 163 -28.96 -9.27 -2.03
CA VAL A 163 -29.91 -9.76 -3.05
C VAL A 163 -29.90 -11.29 -3.12
N ILE A 164 -28.73 -11.93 -3.10
CA ILE A 164 -28.61 -13.40 -3.10
C ILE A 164 -29.18 -13.99 -1.81
N PHE A 165 -28.85 -13.41 -0.66
CA PHE A 165 -29.32 -13.86 0.65
C PHE A 165 -30.84 -13.74 0.77
N CYS A 166 -31.42 -12.61 0.37
CA CYS A 166 -32.86 -12.44 0.31
C CYS A 166 -33.50 -13.47 -0.64
N SER A 167 -32.93 -13.69 -1.83
CA SER A 167 -33.48 -14.65 -2.80
C SER A 167 -33.48 -16.11 -2.31
N ASN A 168 -32.52 -16.47 -1.45
CA ASN A 168 -32.43 -17.80 -0.83
C ASN A 168 -33.24 -17.94 0.47
N SER A 169 -33.68 -16.83 1.07
CA SER A 169 -34.52 -16.84 2.28
C SER A 169 -36.01 -17.03 1.98
N TYR A 170 -36.40 -17.01 0.69
CA TYR A 170 -37.77 -17.23 0.21
C TYR A 170 -37.95 -18.57 -0.51
N LYS A 171 -37.03 -19.52 -0.32
CA LYS A 171 -37.17 -20.95 -0.68
C LYS A 171 -37.20 -21.78 0.59
#